data_AF-A0A962X3R8-F1
#
_entry.id   AF-A0A962X3R8-F1
#
_cell.length_a   1.000
_cell.length_b   1.000
_cell.length_c   1.000
_cell.angle_alpha   90.00
_cell.angle_beta   90.00
_cell.angle_gamma   90.00
#
_symmetry.space_group_name_H-M   'P 1'
#
loop_
_entity.id
_entity.type
_entity.pdbx_description
1 polymer ?
#
loop_
_entity_poly.entity_id
_entity_poly.type
_entity_poly.pdbx_seq_one_letter_code
_entity_poly.pdbx_strand_id
1 'polypeptide(L)'
;MSGIHTLTMPKWGLSMSEGRVNAWLKGLGDPITRGEEIVEVESEKIAGALEAPASGVLRRRLAAEEDLLPVGALLGIIADADVADTEIDAVVAEFLANYVPPSEEEEGGGSVPGKIEVGGLRIRYLKLGAGGEPLILVHGFGGDLNNWLFNHATLAVKREVYALDLPGHGESTKDVADGSL
;
A
#
# COMPACT_ATOMS: atom_id res chain seq x y z
N MET A 1 19.02 4.83 -13.99
CA MET A 1 18.10 4.50 -12.89
C MET A 1 18.96 4.45 -11.65
N SER A 2 18.55 5.08 -10.55
CA SER A 2 19.29 5.04 -9.28
C SER A 2 19.57 3.58 -8.92
N GLY A 3 20.83 3.22 -8.71
CA GLY A 3 21.25 1.88 -8.30
C GLY A 3 20.94 1.59 -6.84
N ILE A 4 19.85 2.14 -6.30
CA ILE A 4 19.39 1.98 -4.91
C ILE A 4 18.01 1.34 -4.95
N HIS A 5 17.87 0.22 -4.24
CA HIS A 5 16.66 -0.58 -4.15
C HIS A 5 16.28 -0.79 -2.68
N THR A 6 15.06 -0.42 -2.33
CA THR A 6 14.50 -0.61 -0.99
C THR A 6 13.98 -2.04 -0.82
N LEU A 7 14.31 -2.68 0.29
CA LEU A 7 13.72 -3.93 0.74
C LEU A 7 12.65 -3.62 1.77
N THR A 8 11.39 -3.96 1.48
CA THR A 8 10.26 -3.67 2.36
C THR A 8 9.56 -4.95 2.80
N MET A 9 8.90 -4.91 3.96
CA MET A 9 8.06 -6.02 4.45
C MET A 9 7.02 -6.41 3.39
N PRO A 10 7.01 -7.66 2.89
CA PRO A 10 6.11 -8.08 1.82
C PRO A 10 4.66 -8.23 2.32
N LYS A 11 3.72 -8.21 1.37
CA LYS A 11 2.30 -8.56 1.60
C LYS A 11 2.03 -9.92 0.94
N TRP A 12 1.94 -10.98 1.75
CA TRP A 12 1.68 -12.34 1.23
C TRP A 12 0.21 -12.79 1.35
N GLY A 13 -0.64 -12.03 2.04
CA GLY A 13 -2.07 -12.30 2.12
C GLY A 13 -2.89 -11.02 2.23
N LEU A 14 -4.12 -11.03 1.72
CA LEU A 14 -5.00 -9.84 1.71
C LEU A 14 -5.20 -9.26 3.12
N SER A 15 -5.27 -10.12 4.14
CA SER A 15 -5.47 -9.74 5.54
C SER A 15 -4.17 -9.52 6.34
N MET A 16 -2.98 -9.58 5.72
CA MET A 16 -1.71 -9.45 6.46
C MET A 16 -1.39 -7.98 6.73
N SER A 17 -1.45 -7.53 7.98
CA SER A 17 -1.09 -6.14 8.37
C SER A 17 0.40 -5.98 8.67
N GLU A 18 1.03 -7.02 9.19
CA GLU A 18 2.42 -7.02 9.68
C GLU A 18 3.12 -8.36 9.44
N GLY A 19 4.43 -8.37 9.57
CA GLY A 19 5.26 -9.56 9.57
C GLY A 19 6.44 -9.42 10.54
N ARG A 20 6.90 -10.55 11.06
CA ARG A 20 8.09 -10.67 11.90
C ARG A 20 9.31 -10.98 11.03
N VAL A 21 10.43 -10.34 11.31
CA VAL A 21 11.74 -10.71 10.75
C VAL A 21 12.33 -11.83 11.59
N ASN A 22 12.49 -13.01 11.01
CA ASN A 22 13.02 -14.17 11.71
C ASN A 22 14.56 -14.17 11.69
N ALA A 23 15.13 -14.14 10.49
CA ALA A 23 16.58 -14.24 10.32
C ALA A 23 17.04 -13.54 9.04
N TRP A 24 18.14 -12.79 9.11
CA TRP A 24 18.82 -12.32 7.91
C TRP A 24 19.73 -13.42 7.36
N LEU A 25 19.50 -13.82 6.11
CA LEU A 25 20.33 -14.79 5.39
C LEU A 25 21.58 -14.14 4.79
N LYS A 26 21.59 -12.80 4.67
CA LYS A 26 22.69 -12.00 4.14
C LYS A 26 23.20 -10.98 5.16
N GLY A 27 24.52 -10.84 5.23
CA GLY A 27 25.22 -9.86 6.05
C GLY A 27 25.30 -8.48 5.40
N LEU A 28 25.52 -7.44 6.24
CA LEU A 28 25.85 -6.11 5.74
C LEU A 28 27.14 -6.15 4.92
N GLY A 29 27.10 -5.60 3.71
CA GLY A 29 28.21 -5.61 2.76
C GLY A 29 28.27 -6.83 1.85
N ASP A 30 27.38 -7.82 2.03
CA ASP A 30 27.37 -9.00 1.18
C ASP A 30 26.85 -8.70 -0.23
N PRO A 31 27.40 -9.35 -1.27
CA PRO A 31 26.82 -9.31 -2.60
C PRO A 31 25.49 -10.08 -2.61
N ILE A 32 24.52 -9.54 -3.34
CA ILE A 32 23.19 -10.11 -3.55
C ILE A 32 22.97 -10.27 -5.06
N THR A 33 22.45 -11.42 -5.46
CA THR A 33 21.95 -11.67 -6.81
C THR A 33 20.42 -11.57 -6.83
N ARG A 34 19.84 -11.00 -7.89
CA ARG A 34 18.38 -11.02 -8.08
C ARG A 34 17.81 -12.44 -7.95
N GLY A 35 16.74 -12.58 -7.17
CA GLY A 35 16.11 -13.87 -6.86
C GLY A 35 16.78 -14.66 -5.73
N GLU A 36 17.90 -14.17 -5.17
CA GLU A 36 18.52 -14.78 -3.98
C GLU A 36 17.70 -14.45 -2.73
N GLU A 37 17.58 -15.41 -1.81
CA GLU A 37 16.89 -15.23 -0.53
C GLU A 37 17.73 -14.36 0.42
N ILE A 38 17.13 -13.28 0.96
CA ILE A 38 17.87 -12.27 1.74
C ILE A 38 17.52 -12.32 3.23
N VAL A 39 16.24 -12.47 3.54
CA VAL A 39 15.71 -12.39 4.90
C VAL A 39 14.49 -13.28 5.02
N GLU A 40 14.44 -14.08 6.07
CA GLU A 40 13.29 -14.88 6.44
C GLU A 40 12.29 -14.00 7.21
N VAL A 41 11.04 -14.05 6.78
CA VAL A 41 9.95 -13.33 7.43
C VAL A 41 8.76 -14.25 7.63
N GLU A 42 8.00 -14.00 8.67
CA GLU A 42 6.75 -14.71 8.95
C GLU A 42 5.60 -13.76 9.24
N SER A 43 4.41 -14.20 8.89
CA SER A 43 3.14 -13.60 9.29
C SER A 43 2.38 -14.62 10.13
N GLU A 44 1.21 -14.25 10.64
CA GLU A 44 0.32 -15.16 11.37
C GLU A 44 0.01 -16.47 10.59
N LYS A 45 0.00 -16.43 9.24
CA LYS A 45 -0.47 -17.53 8.39
C LYS A 45 0.58 -18.12 7.45
N ILE A 46 1.64 -17.39 7.14
CA ILE A 46 2.64 -17.75 6.12
C ILE A 46 4.03 -17.38 6.63
N ALA A 47 4.98 -18.30 6.51
CA ALA A 47 6.41 -18.06 6.71
C ALA A 47 7.17 -18.37 5.41
N GLY A 48 8.22 -17.60 5.12
CA GLY A 48 9.04 -17.77 3.92
C GLY A 48 10.23 -16.81 3.87
N ALA A 49 10.97 -16.83 2.77
CA ALA A 49 12.08 -15.91 2.53
C ALA A 49 11.70 -14.82 1.52
N LEU A 50 12.16 -13.59 1.78
CA LEU A 50 12.11 -12.49 0.83
C LEU A 50 13.25 -12.63 -0.19
N GLU A 51 12.88 -12.75 -1.46
CA GLU A 51 13.82 -12.79 -2.57
C GLU A 51 14.27 -11.38 -3.01
N ALA A 52 15.51 -11.28 -3.48
CA ALA A 52 16.10 -10.05 -3.96
C ALA A 52 15.41 -9.50 -5.21
N PRO A 53 14.89 -8.25 -5.18
CA PRO A 53 14.29 -7.64 -6.37
C PRO A 53 15.32 -7.23 -7.43
N ALA A 54 16.58 -7.03 -7.01
CA ALA A 54 17.69 -6.61 -7.85
C ALA A 54 19.01 -7.16 -7.31
N SER A 55 20.02 -7.25 -8.19
CA SER A 55 21.39 -7.56 -7.79
C SER A 55 22.08 -6.30 -7.26
N GLY A 56 23.04 -6.46 -6.35
CA GLY A 56 23.80 -5.35 -5.77
C GLY A 56 24.52 -5.77 -4.49
N VAL A 57 24.70 -4.85 -3.55
CA VAL A 57 25.27 -5.11 -2.22
C VAL A 57 24.23 -4.77 -1.16
N LEU A 58 24.13 -5.57 -0.08
CA LEU A 58 23.31 -5.22 1.07
C LEU A 58 23.95 -4.06 1.85
N ARG A 59 23.52 -2.83 1.59
CA ARG A 59 24.15 -1.63 2.14
C ARG A 59 23.56 -1.17 3.48
N ARG A 60 22.30 -1.51 3.76
CA ARG A 60 21.64 -1.21 5.05
C ARG A 60 20.76 -2.37 5.50
N ARG A 61 20.76 -2.63 6.80
CA ARG A 61 19.82 -3.47 7.55
C ARG A 61 19.20 -2.56 8.60
N LEU A 62 17.94 -2.20 8.41
CA LEU A 62 17.21 -1.32 9.31
C LEU A 62 16.34 -2.13 10.29
N ALA A 63 15.80 -3.26 9.85
CA ALA A 63 15.09 -4.19 10.70
C ALA A 63 16.05 -5.15 11.41
N ALA A 64 15.87 -5.29 12.73
CA ALA A 64 16.53 -6.31 13.53
C ALA A 64 15.79 -7.65 13.41
N GLU A 65 16.47 -8.72 13.82
CA GLU A 65 15.81 -10.02 14.02
C GLU A 65 14.83 -9.90 15.19
N GLU A 66 13.71 -10.61 15.10
CA GLU A 66 12.54 -10.53 15.99
C GLU A 66 11.69 -9.25 15.89
N ASP A 67 12.06 -8.29 15.03
CA ASP A 67 11.23 -7.10 14.80
C ASP A 67 9.90 -7.50 14.14
N LEU A 68 8.81 -7.03 14.74
CA LEU A 68 7.46 -7.10 14.17
C LEU A 68 7.18 -5.77 13.47
N LEU A 69 7.07 -5.80 12.14
CA LEU A 69 6.98 -4.61 11.31
C LEU A 69 5.74 -4.64 10.42
N PRO A 70 5.05 -3.51 10.25
CA PRO A 70 3.91 -3.43 9.33
C PRO A 70 4.32 -3.70 7.88
N VAL A 71 3.37 -4.13 7.06
CA VAL A 71 3.59 -4.29 5.62
C VAL A 71 4.10 -2.99 5.02
N GLY A 72 5.07 -3.11 4.11
CA GLY A 72 5.71 -1.97 3.46
C GLY A 72 6.79 -1.27 4.30
N ALA A 73 6.97 -1.63 5.58
CA ALA A 73 8.05 -1.07 6.39
C ALA A 73 9.43 -1.38 5.77
N LEU A 74 10.36 -0.43 5.88
CA LEU A 74 11.69 -0.58 5.32
C LEU A 74 12.54 -1.54 6.16
N LEU A 75 12.96 -2.65 5.54
CA LEU A 75 13.82 -3.65 6.15
C LEU A 75 15.29 -3.38 5.87
N GLY A 76 15.62 -2.94 4.66
CA GLY A 76 17.00 -2.82 4.20
C GLY A 76 17.13 -2.07 2.87
N ILE A 77 18.38 -1.88 2.44
CA ILE A 77 18.71 -1.27 1.15
C ILE A 77 19.72 -2.16 0.43
N ILE A 78 19.42 -2.50 -0.82
CA ILE A 78 20.40 -3.00 -1.78
C ILE A 78 20.85 -1.81 -2.62
N ALA A 79 22.15 -1.62 -2.79
CA ALA A 79 22.63 -0.66 -3.79
C ALA A 79 23.92 -1.11 -4.46
N ASP A 80 24.23 -0.52 -5.60
CA ASP A 80 25.52 -0.72 -6.27
C ASP A 80 26.68 -0.27 -5.38
N ALA A 81 27.85 -0.88 -5.57
CA ALA A 81 29.02 -0.65 -4.71
C ALA A 81 29.59 0.77 -4.81
N ASP A 82 29.36 1.46 -5.93
CA ASP A 82 29.84 2.81 -6.23
C ASP A 82 28.90 3.91 -5.71
N VAL A 83 27.69 3.57 -5.25
CA VAL A 83 26.76 4.51 -4.64
C VAL A 83 27.30 4.97 -3.28
N ALA A 84 27.36 6.30 -3.08
CA ALA A 84 27.84 6.89 -1.84
C ALA A 84 26.87 6.62 -0.67
N ASP A 85 27.41 6.37 0.52
CA ASP A 85 26.59 6.15 1.72
C ASP A 85 25.66 7.35 2.02
N THR A 86 26.10 8.57 1.72
CA THR A 86 25.28 9.78 1.87
C THR A 86 24.01 9.77 1.02
N GLU A 87 24.07 9.18 -0.17
CA GLU A 87 22.89 9.05 -1.05
C GLU A 87 21.93 8.00 -0.51
N ILE A 88 22.46 6.88 -0.01
CA ILE A 88 21.67 5.83 0.63
C ILE A 88 20.98 6.37 1.89
N ASP A 89 21.70 7.12 2.72
CA ASP A 89 21.15 7.70 3.94
C ASP A 89 20.06 8.74 3.64
N ALA A 90 20.20 9.51 2.55
CA ALA A 90 19.16 10.42 2.08
C ALA A 90 17.89 9.68 1.66
N VAL A 91 18.02 8.56 0.92
CA VAL A 91 16.88 7.70 0.55
C VAL A 91 16.22 7.09 1.78
N VAL A 92 17.00 6.62 2.75
CA VAL A 92 16.48 6.10 4.02
C VAL A 92 15.72 7.19 4.77
N ALA A 93 16.29 8.38 4.92
CA ALA A 93 15.65 9.48 5.62
C ALA A 93 14.36 9.93 4.93
N GLU A 94 14.36 10.04 3.60
CA GLU A 94 13.18 10.37 2.80
C GLU A 94 12.11 9.29 2.93
N PHE A 95 12.49 8.00 2.89
CA PHE A 95 11.55 6.90 3.09
C PHE A 95 10.90 6.99 4.47
N LEU A 96 11.70 7.10 5.54
CA LEU A 96 11.19 7.15 6.90
C LEU A 96 10.34 8.40 7.19
N ALA A 97 10.66 9.53 6.56
CA ALA A 97 9.87 10.77 6.71
C ALA A 97 8.50 10.68 6.01
N ASN A 98 8.39 9.92 4.94
CA ASN A 98 7.16 9.77 4.16
C ASN A 98 6.40 8.47 4.45
N TYR A 99 7.03 7.51 5.13
CA TYR A 99 6.41 6.24 5.48
C TYR A 99 5.40 6.44 6.60
N VAL A 100 4.14 6.19 6.27
CA VAL A 100 3.05 6.06 7.23
C VAL A 100 2.77 4.56 7.35
N PRO A 101 2.98 3.95 8.53
CA PRO A 101 2.63 2.55 8.72
C PRO A 101 1.14 2.34 8.47
N PRO A 102 0.75 1.24 7.80
CA PRO A 102 -0.65 0.85 7.80
C PRO A 102 -1.08 0.58 9.23
N SER A 103 -1.79 1.54 9.83
CA SER A 103 -2.43 1.35 11.13
C SER A 103 -3.49 0.25 11.02
N GLU A 104 -3.93 -0.34 12.13
CA GLU A 104 -5.10 -1.25 12.12
C GLU A 104 -6.37 -0.55 11.60
N GLU A 105 -6.37 0.79 11.56
CA GLU A 105 -7.39 1.63 10.92
C GLU A 105 -7.22 1.73 9.38
N GLU A 106 -6.09 1.27 8.84
CA GLU A 106 -5.71 1.23 7.42
C GLU A 106 -5.86 -0.15 6.75
N GLU A 107 -6.82 -0.97 7.20
CA GLU A 107 -7.66 -1.68 6.21
C GLU A 107 -8.52 -0.67 5.38
N GLY A 108 -8.46 0.63 5.69
CA GLY A 108 -9.14 1.73 5.00
C GLY A 108 -8.25 2.94 4.65
N GLY A 109 -7.11 2.74 3.96
CA GLY A 109 -6.28 3.82 3.40
C GLY A 109 -6.89 4.61 2.21
N GLY A 110 -8.20 4.48 1.98
CA GLY A 110 -8.99 5.44 1.22
C GLY A 110 -9.84 6.21 2.23
N SER A 111 -9.93 7.54 2.11
CA SER A 111 -10.81 8.39 2.92
C SER A 111 -12.07 7.61 3.36
N VAL A 112 -12.36 7.44 4.65
CA VAL A 112 -13.43 6.49 5.03
C VAL A 112 -14.73 6.82 4.27
N PRO A 113 -15.33 5.86 3.53
CA PRO A 113 -16.52 6.16 2.75
C PRO A 113 -17.62 6.72 3.63
N GLY A 114 -18.07 7.93 3.29
CA GLY A 114 -19.20 8.59 3.91
C GLY A 114 -20.52 8.00 3.43
N LYS A 115 -21.60 8.31 4.14
CA LYS A 115 -22.97 7.98 3.75
C LYS A 115 -23.81 9.25 3.78
N ILE A 116 -24.68 9.42 2.80
CA ILE A 116 -25.60 10.57 2.68
C ILE A 116 -27.00 10.09 2.29
N GLU A 117 -28.03 10.73 2.83
CA GLU A 117 -29.42 10.49 2.45
C GLU A 117 -29.81 11.37 1.26
N VAL A 118 -30.27 10.76 0.17
CA VAL A 118 -30.72 11.44 -1.05
C VAL A 118 -32.02 10.80 -1.52
N GLY A 119 -33.12 11.55 -1.54
CA GLY A 119 -34.41 11.04 -2.03
C GLY A 119 -34.97 9.85 -1.24
N GLY A 120 -34.62 9.73 0.05
CA GLY A 120 -34.99 8.59 0.90
C GLY A 120 -34.10 7.35 0.73
N LEU A 121 -33.01 7.46 -0.05
CA LEU A 121 -32.02 6.41 -0.22
C LEU A 121 -30.70 6.83 0.44
N ARG A 122 -30.09 5.89 1.16
CA ARG A 122 -28.75 6.03 1.70
C ARG A 122 -27.74 5.70 0.63
N ILE A 123 -26.91 6.67 0.26
CA ILE A 123 -25.84 6.54 -0.72
C ILE A 123 -24.50 6.54 -0.02
N ARG A 124 -23.70 5.49 -0.22
CA ARG A 124 -22.30 5.45 0.21
C ARG A 124 -21.41 6.06 -0.85
N TYR A 125 -20.47 6.89 -0.41
CA TYR A 125 -19.52 7.56 -1.30
C TYR A 125 -18.14 7.65 -0.67
N LEU A 126 -17.13 7.68 -1.52
CA LEU A 126 -15.75 7.96 -1.18
C LEU A 126 -15.37 9.30 -1.78
N LYS A 127 -14.81 10.22 -0.98
CA LYS A 127 -14.37 11.54 -1.42
C LYS A 127 -12.89 11.72 -1.12
N LEU A 128 -12.09 12.03 -2.14
CA LEU A 128 -10.68 12.41 -1.98
C LEU A 128 -10.39 13.71 -2.75
N GLY A 129 -9.36 14.42 -2.30
CA GLY A 129 -8.91 15.66 -2.92
C GLY A 129 -9.83 16.84 -2.63
N ALA A 130 -9.46 18.00 -3.16
CA ALA A 130 -10.20 19.25 -3.03
C ALA A 130 -9.89 20.19 -4.22
N GLY A 131 -10.82 21.11 -4.51
CA GLY A 131 -10.66 22.08 -5.59
C GLY A 131 -10.71 21.47 -7.00
N GLY A 132 -10.38 22.27 -8.01
CA GLY A 132 -10.45 21.85 -9.42
C GLY A 132 -11.88 21.57 -9.90
N GLU A 133 -12.00 21.02 -11.12
CA GLU A 133 -13.27 20.53 -11.65
C GLU A 133 -13.57 19.14 -11.05
N PRO A 134 -14.68 18.97 -10.29
CA PRO A 134 -14.98 17.72 -9.63
C PRO A 134 -15.19 16.57 -10.61
N LEU A 135 -14.69 15.38 -10.25
CA LEU A 135 -14.88 14.15 -11.03
C LEU A 135 -15.71 13.14 -10.24
N ILE A 136 -16.75 12.59 -10.85
CA ILE A 136 -17.56 11.51 -10.27
C ILE A 136 -17.25 10.21 -11.03
N LEU A 137 -16.87 9.19 -10.28
CA LEU A 137 -16.58 7.85 -10.75
C LEU A 137 -17.79 6.95 -10.49
N VAL A 138 -18.32 6.37 -11.56
CA VAL A 138 -19.52 5.52 -11.54
C VAL A 138 -19.10 4.11 -11.95
N HIS A 139 -19.39 3.12 -11.12
CA HIS A 139 -19.11 1.72 -11.44
C HIS A 139 -20.19 1.12 -12.38
N GLY A 140 -19.87 -0.03 -12.99
CA GLY A 140 -20.79 -0.80 -13.82
C GLY A 140 -21.64 -1.81 -13.03
N PHE A 141 -22.43 -2.62 -13.74
CA PHE A 141 -23.25 -3.67 -13.15
C PHE A 141 -22.41 -4.66 -12.31
N GLY A 142 -22.86 -4.96 -11.09
CA GLY A 142 -22.17 -5.88 -10.17
C GLY A 142 -20.93 -5.28 -9.48
N GLY A 143 -20.66 -4.00 -9.69
CA GLY A 143 -19.57 -3.27 -9.05
C GLY A 143 -19.98 -2.50 -7.79
N ASP A 144 -19.01 -1.81 -7.21
CA ASP A 144 -19.15 -0.86 -6.11
C ASP A 144 -18.09 0.26 -6.24
N LEU A 145 -18.03 1.18 -5.28
CA LEU A 145 -17.07 2.28 -5.29
C LEU A 145 -15.60 1.82 -5.32
N ASN A 146 -15.29 0.61 -4.86
CA ASN A 146 -13.93 0.07 -4.82
C ASN A 146 -13.41 -0.35 -6.20
N ASN A 147 -14.27 -0.44 -7.21
CA ASN A 147 -13.81 -0.59 -8.61
C ASN A 147 -12.80 0.49 -9.02
N TRP A 148 -12.78 1.62 -8.31
CA TRP A 148 -11.91 2.76 -8.57
C TRP A 148 -10.78 2.94 -7.55
N LEU A 149 -10.57 1.97 -6.64
CA LEU A 149 -9.64 2.09 -5.51
C LEU A 149 -8.25 2.57 -5.94
N PHE A 150 -7.69 1.99 -7.00
CA PHE A 150 -6.34 2.31 -7.49
C PHE A 150 -6.27 3.59 -8.34
N ASN A 151 -7.41 4.12 -8.78
CA ASN A 151 -7.47 5.34 -9.59
C ASN A 151 -7.67 6.59 -8.73
N HIS A 152 -8.35 6.44 -7.59
CA HIS A 152 -8.89 7.56 -6.81
C HIS A 152 -7.81 8.53 -6.34
N ALA A 153 -6.73 8.02 -5.73
CA ALA A 153 -5.64 8.84 -5.21
C ALA A 153 -4.93 9.65 -6.31
N THR A 154 -4.60 9.00 -7.43
CA THR A 154 -3.94 9.64 -8.58
C THR A 154 -4.80 10.73 -9.20
N LEU A 155 -6.10 10.50 -9.35
CA LEU A 155 -7.03 11.48 -9.89
C LEU A 155 -7.23 12.66 -8.93
N ALA A 156 -7.21 12.40 -7.62
CA ALA A 156 -7.44 13.39 -6.57
C ALA A 156 -6.30 14.40 -6.38
N VAL A 157 -5.13 14.18 -7.00
CA VAL A 157 -3.97 15.10 -6.91
C VAL A 157 -4.30 16.51 -7.41
N LYS A 158 -5.21 16.65 -8.39
CA LYS A 158 -5.49 17.92 -9.08
C LYS A 158 -6.93 18.40 -8.96
N ARG A 159 -7.81 17.59 -8.35
CA ARG A 159 -9.24 17.85 -8.30
C ARG A 159 -9.90 17.08 -7.16
N GLU A 160 -11.08 17.52 -6.78
CA GLU A 160 -12.00 16.74 -5.96
C GLU A 160 -12.54 15.53 -6.76
N VAL A 161 -12.51 14.34 -6.18
CA VAL A 161 -12.95 13.09 -6.82
C VAL A 161 -13.89 12.34 -5.89
N TYR A 162 -15.04 11.94 -6.43
CA TYR A 162 -16.04 11.10 -5.78
C TYR A 162 -16.13 9.74 -6.44
N ALA A 163 -16.19 8.66 -5.67
CA ALA A 163 -16.64 7.35 -6.14
C ALA A 163 -17.90 6.97 -5.35
N LEU A 164 -18.92 6.45 -6.03
CA LEU A 164 -20.24 6.20 -5.43
C LEU A 164 -20.59 4.73 -5.51
N ASP A 165 -21.24 4.21 -4.48
CA ASP A 165 -22.07 3.01 -4.60
C ASP A 165 -23.42 3.43 -5.18
N LEU A 166 -23.75 2.98 -6.39
CA LEU A 166 -25.08 3.24 -6.96
C LEU A 166 -26.18 2.58 -6.11
N PRO A 167 -27.44 3.06 -6.16
CA PRO A 167 -28.56 2.36 -5.54
C PRO A 167 -28.58 0.87 -5.92
N GLY A 168 -28.81 -0.01 -4.94
CA GLY A 168 -28.72 -1.46 -5.11
C GLY A 168 -27.32 -2.06 -4.92
N HIS A 169 -26.26 -1.25 -4.97
CA HIS A 169 -24.86 -1.71 -5.01
C HIS A 169 -24.09 -1.36 -3.73
N GLY A 170 -22.94 -2.04 -3.52
CA GLY A 170 -22.07 -1.83 -2.35
C GLY A 170 -22.81 -1.78 -1.01
N GLU A 171 -22.66 -0.71 -0.24
CA GLU A 171 -23.41 -0.49 1.01
C GLU A 171 -24.50 0.60 0.89
N SER A 172 -24.76 1.10 -0.32
CA SER A 172 -25.94 1.93 -0.59
C SER A 172 -27.24 1.14 -0.36
N THR A 173 -28.36 1.84 -0.21
CA THR A 173 -29.69 1.21 -0.04
C THR A 173 -29.91 0.14 -1.11
N LYS A 174 -30.28 -1.06 -0.67
CA LYS A 174 -30.45 -2.23 -1.54
C LYS A 174 -31.83 -2.32 -2.18
N ASP A 175 -32.84 -1.85 -1.47
CA ASP A 175 -34.20 -1.77 -1.98
C ASP A 175 -34.36 -0.50 -2.82
N VAL A 176 -34.40 -0.68 -4.13
CA VAL A 176 -34.55 0.41 -5.12
C VAL A 176 -35.93 0.43 -5.75
N ALA A 177 -36.91 -0.21 -5.11
CA ALA A 177 -38.25 -0.44 -5.64
C ALA A 177 -38.21 -1.09 -7.04
N ASP A 178 -39.17 -0.77 -7.92
CA ASP A 178 -39.31 -1.38 -9.23
C ASP A 178 -38.34 -0.85 -10.30
N GLY A 179 -37.47 0.11 -9.94
CA GLY A 179 -36.50 0.70 -10.85
C GLY A 179 -37.11 1.52 -11.99
N SER A 180 -38.39 1.88 -11.90
CA SER A 180 -38.99 2.86 -12.81
C SER A 180 -38.49 4.27 -12.50
N LEU A 181 -38.00 4.96 -13.52
CA LEU A 181 -37.64 6.39 -13.48
C LEU A 181 -38.85 7.24 -13.89
#